data_AF-A0A9D8LJW0-F1
#
_entry.id   AF-A0A9D8LJW0-F1
#
_cell.length_a   1.000
_cell.length_b   1.000
_cell.length_c   1.000
_cell.angle_alpha   90.00
_cell.angle_beta   90.00
_cell.angle_gamma   90.00
#
_symmetry.space_group_name_H-M   'P 1'
#
loop_
_entity.id
_entity.type
_entity.pdbx_description
1 polymer ?
#
loop_
_entity_poly.entity_id
_entity_poly.type
_entity_poly.pdbx_seq_one_letter_code
_entity_poly.pdbx_strand_id
1 'polypeptide(L)'
;ALWYPIKDRRAVDHLIEAIDEAGIGRLLRLEIDVDRPEAAGGLSATGLLVVNPPWLLMQEAEILLPALCERLAQGPRPRYRCEAIRPDG
;
A
#
# COMPACT_ATOMS: atom_id res chain seq x y z
N ALA A 1 -2.44 11.67 4.75
CA ALA A 1 -1.96 10.36 4.27
C ALA A 1 -0.87 9.86 5.23
N LEU A 2 -0.80 8.56 5.45
CA LEU A 2 0.17 7.90 6.33
C LEU A 2 1.03 6.93 5.51
N TRP A 3 2.35 7.10 5.51
CA TRP A 3 3.29 6.13 4.97
C TRP A 3 3.70 5.13 6.05
N TYR A 4 3.86 3.86 5.68
CA TYR A 4 4.31 2.81 6.61
C TYR A 4 5.24 1.78 5.93
N PRO A 5 6.23 1.25 6.66
CA PRO A 5 7.05 0.13 6.21
C PRO A 5 6.31 -1.20 6.44
N ILE A 6 6.48 -2.17 5.54
CA ILE A 6 5.89 -3.51 5.67
C ILE A 6 6.99 -4.51 6.03
N LYS A 7 7.34 -4.56 7.33
CA LYS A 7 8.29 -5.55 7.89
C LYS A 7 7.57 -6.81 8.37
N ASP A 8 6.36 -6.63 8.89
CA ASP A 8 5.45 -7.70 9.29
C ASP A 8 4.05 -7.36 8.75
N ARG A 9 3.53 -8.19 7.85
CA ARG A 9 2.23 -7.98 7.24
C ARG A 9 1.10 -8.03 8.27
N ARG A 10 1.20 -8.87 9.30
CA ARG A 10 0.18 -8.96 10.35
C ARG A 10 0.12 -7.69 11.18
N ALA A 11 1.27 -7.12 11.53
CA ALA A 11 1.33 -5.86 12.26
C ALA A 11 0.71 -4.70 11.46
N VAL A 12 0.95 -4.68 10.15
CA VAL A 12 0.33 -3.71 9.24
C VAL A 12 -1.19 -3.94 9.16
N ASP A 13 -1.63 -5.18 8.97
CA ASP A 13 -3.06 -5.48 8.85
C ASP A 13 -3.81 -5.08 10.13
N HIS A 14 -3.26 -5.35 11.33
CA HIS A 14 -3.84 -4.85 12.60
C HIS A 14 -3.88 -3.32 12.70
N LEU A 15 -2.86 -2.62 12.20
CA LEU A 15 -2.86 -1.14 12.15
C LEU A 15 -3.98 -0.62 11.25
N ILE A 16 -4.17 -1.25 10.08
CA ILE A 16 -5.20 -0.87 9.12
C ILE A 16 -6.59 -1.15 9.71
N GLU A 17 -6.80 -2.32 10.32
CA GLU A 17 -8.05 -2.68 11.00
C GLU A 17 -8.41 -1.68 12.10
N ALA A 18 -7.45 -1.31 12.96
CA ALA A 18 -7.69 -0.33 14.02
C ALA A 18 -8.08 1.07 13.48
N ILE A 19 -7.54 1.48 12.32
CA ILE A 19 -7.89 2.75 11.67
C ILE A 19 -9.28 2.68 11.02
N ASP A 20 -9.63 1.54 10.41
CA ASP A 20 -10.97 1.30 9.88
C ASP A 20 -12.00 1.33 11.02
N GLU A 21 -11.78 0.58 12.10
CA GLU A 21 -12.67 0.56 13.28
C GLU A 21 -12.86 1.95 13.91
N ALA A 22 -11.86 2.83 13.83
CA ALA A 22 -11.97 4.20 14.32
C ALA A 22 -12.96 5.09 13.55
N GLY A 23 -13.55 4.61 12.44
CA GLY A 23 -14.64 5.32 11.78
C GLY A 23 -14.20 6.45 10.85
N ILE A 24 -12.90 6.53 10.52
CA ILE A 24 -12.29 7.72 9.91
C ILE A 24 -12.53 7.76 8.39
N GLY A 25 -13.74 8.13 7.97
CA GLY A 25 -14.08 8.44 6.58
C GLY A 25 -13.68 7.36 5.56
N ARG A 26 -13.35 7.78 4.34
CA ARG A 26 -12.97 6.87 3.24
C ARG A 26 -11.50 6.49 3.34
N LEU A 27 -11.17 5.25 3.07
CA LEU A 27 -9.82 4.71 3.22
C LEU A 27 -9.34 4.01 1.95
N LEU A 28 -8.20 4.46 1.41
CA LEU A 28 -7.51 3.84 0.29
C LEU A 28 -6.11 3.38 0.73
N ARG A 29 -5.84 2.09 0.58
CA ARG A 29 -4.55 1.44 0.84
C ARG A 29 -3.83 1.21 -0.47
N LEU A 30 -2.63 1.77 -0.58
CA LEU A 30 -1.72 1.59 -1.70
C LEU A 30 -0.44 0.94 -1.18
N GLU A 31 0.04 -0.14 -1.77
CA GLU A 31 1.30 -0.79 -1.38
C GLU A 31 2.14 -1.19 -2.59
N ILE A 32 3.45 -1.24 -2.38
CA ILE A 32 4.44 -1.76 -3.33
C ILE A 32 5.45 -2.65 -2.59
N ASP A 33 5.81 -3.77 -3.19
CA ASP A 33 6.77 -4.78 -2.72
C ASP A 33 7.74 -5.09 -3.87
N VAL A 34 9.02 -4.73 -3.70
CA VAL A 34 10.07 -4.93 -4.71
C VAL A 34 10.72 -6.32 -4.63
N ASP A 35 10.16 -7.22 -3.80
CA ASP A 35 10.61 -8.60 -3.54
C ASP A 35 11.91 -8.71 -2.73
N ARG A 36 13.08 -8.73 -3.38
CA ARG A 36 14.36 -9.00 -2.71
C ARG A 36 15.30 -7.79 -2.83
N PRO A 37 15.36 -6.92 -1.82
CA PRO A 37 16.34 -5.84 -1.83
C PRO A 37 17.75 -6.42 -1.73
N GLU A 38 18.69 -5.85 -2.47
CA GLU A 38 20.09 -6.33 -2.53
C GLU A 38 20.82 -6.24 -1.18
N ALA A 39 20.37 -5.34 -0.29
CA ALA A 39 20.92 -5.17 1.05
C ALA A 39 20.24 -6.07 2.08
N ALA A 40 21.04 -6.84 2.84
CA ALA A 40 20.55 -7.62 3.98
C ALA A 40 19.85 -6.70 5.00
N GLY A 41 18.60 -7.03 5.36
CA GLY A 41 17.77 -6.20 6.24
C GLY A 41 17.06 -5.02 5.55
N GLY A 42 17.12 -4.94 4.22
CA GLY A 42 16.45 -3.92 3.42
C GLY A 42 14.92 -3.99 3.51
N LEU A 43 14.28 -2.84 3.38
CA LEU A 43 12.84 -2.71 3.31
C LEU A 43 12.36 -3.06 1.90
N SER A 44 11.77 -4.24 1.72
CA SER A 44 11.27 -4.67 0.41
C SER A 44 9.90 -4.06 0.09
N ALA A 45 9.12 -3.70 1.09
CA ALA A 45 7.73 -3.31 0.90
C ALA A 45 7.32 -2.11 1.76
N THR A 46 6.50 -1.25 1.18
CA THR A 46 5.98 -0.04 1.82
C THR A 46 4.54 0.19 1.40
N GLY A 47 3.78 0.92 2.22
CA GLY A 47 2.43 1.32 1.89
C GLY A 47 2.12 2.76 2.25
N LEU A 48 1.04 3.26 1.66
CA LEU A 48 0.41 4.53 1.93
C LEU A 48 -1.07 4.27 2.24
N LEU A 49 -1.52 4.72 3.41
CA LEU A 49 -2.93 4.79 3.76
C LEU A 49 -3.42 6.23 3.57
N VAL A 50 -4.38 6.41 2.68
CA VAL A 50 -4.94 7.73 2.35
C VAL A 50 -6.36 7.81 2.90
N VAL A 51 -6.54 8.68 3.90
CA VAL A 51 -7.85 9.07 4.42
C VAL A 51 -8.46 10.12 3.49
N ASN A 52 -9.73 9.95 3.17
CA ASN A 52 -10.50 10.80 2.25
C ASN A 52 -9.74 11.08 0.95
N PRO A 53 -9.36 10.02 0.20
CA PRO A 53 -8.60 10.19 -1.02
C PRO A 53 -9.36 11.07 -2.02
N PRO A 54 -8.65 11.86 -2.84
CA PRO A 54 -9.22 12.47 -4.04
C PRO A 54 -9.84 11.38 -4.93
N TRP A 55 -10.95 11.71 -5.60
CA TRP A 55 -11.75 10.73 -6.36
C TRP A 55 -10.99 10.06 -7.51
N LEU A 56 -10.00 10.73 -8.11
CA LEU A 56 -9.15 10.17 -9.17
C LEU A 56 -8.01 9.29 -8.66
N LEU A 57 -7.62 9.41 -7.38
CA LEU A 57 -6.37 8.82 -6.90
C LEU A 57 -6.34 7.30 -7.04
N MET A 58 -7.47 6.62 -6.84
CA MET A 58 -7.57 5.17 -7.02
C MET A 58 -7.34 4.79 -8.49
N GLN A 59 -7.98 5.49 -9.43
CA GLN A 59 -7.85 5.24 -10.87
C GLN A 59 -6.42 5.52 -11.35
N GLU A 60 -5.82 6.61 -10.87
CA GLU A 60 -4.41 6.94 -11.15
C GLU A 60 -3.48 5.87 -10.57
N ALA A 61 -3.73 5.41 -9.34
CA ALA A 61 -2.93 4.37 -8.68
C ALA A 61 -3.04 3.00 -9.39
N GLU A 62 -4.20 2.64 -9.91
CA GLU A 62 -4.40 1.42 -10.71
C GLU A 62 -3.56 1.42 -12.00
N ILE A 63 -3.22 2.60 -12.54
CA ILE A 63 -2.33 2.75 -13.70
C ILE A 63 -0.86 2.80 -13.26
N LEU A 64 -0.56 3.58 -12.20
CA LEU A 64 0.81 3.87 -11.79
C LEU A 64 1.46 2.72 -11.01
N LEU A 65 0.73 2.06 -10.10
CA LEU A 65 1.30 1.02 -9.24
C LEU A 65 1.85 -0.18 -10.03
N PRO A 66 1.18 -0.73 -11.05
CA PRO A 66 1.75 -1.79 -11.87
C PRO A 66 3.05 -1.35 -12.57
N ALA A 67 3.06 -0.14 -13.16
CA ALA A 67 4.21 0.38 -13.89
C ALA A 67 5.41 0.64 -12.98
N LEU A 68 5.17 1.14 -11.76
CA LEU A 68 6.17 1.34 -10.72
C LEU A 68 6.69 0.00 -10.18
N CYS A 69 5.78 -0.94 -9.90
CA CYS A 69 6.09 -2.27 -9.39
C CYS A 69 7.01 -3.04 -10.35
N GLU A 70 6.77 -2.95 -11.65
CA GLU A 70 7.63 -3.53 -12.68
C GLU A 70 9.02 -2.89 -12.71
N ARG A 71 9.09 -1.55 -12.72
CA ARG A 71 10.35 -0.80 -12.88
C ARG A 71 11.24 -0.81 -11.64
N LEU A 72 10.63 -0.92 -10.47
CA LEU A 72 11.34 -0.92 -9.17
C LEU A 72 11.61 -2.34 -8.66
N ALA A 73 11.23 -3.38 -9.41
CA ALA A 73 11.44 -4.77 -9.02
C ALA A 73 12.92 -5.06 -8.78
N GLN A 74 13.23 -5.67 -7.64
CA GLN A 74 14.58 -6.15 -7.28
C GLN A 74 14.62 -7.69 -7.21
N GLY A 75 13.51 -8.35 -7.52
CA GLY A 75 13.40 -9.80 -7.57
C GLY A 75 12.31 -10.26 -8.55
N PRO A 76 12.18 -11.59 -8.73
CA PRO A 76 11.27 -12.16 -9.72
C PRO A 76 9.77 -12.03 -9.37
N ARG A 77 9.42 -11.63 -8.14
CA ARG A 77 8.02 -11.60 -7.67
C ARG A 77 7.63 -10.27 -7.02
N PRO A 78 7.78 -9.13 -7.72
CA PRO A 78 7.32 -7.86 -7.18
C PRO A 78 5.78 -7.87 -7.09
N ARG A 79 5.22 -7.14 -6.15
CA ARG A 79 3.76 -7.05 -5.95
C ARG A 79 3.35 -5.63 -5.64
N TYR A 80 2.11 -5.29 -5.98
CA TYR A 80 1.46 -4.06 -5.53
C TYR A 80 0.08 -4.39 -4.96
N ARG A 81 -0.49 -3.43 -4.23
CA ARG A 81 -1.87 -3.47 -3.74
C ARG A 81 -2.50 -2.11 -3.96
N CYS A 82 -3.69 -2.09 -4.56
CA CYS A 82 -4.58 -0.93 -4.58
C CYS A 82 -5.92 -1.41 -4.02
N GLU A 83 -6.31 -0.93 -2.85
CA GLU A 83 -7.45 -1.47 -2.11
C GLU A 83 -8.25 -0.33 -1.45
N ALA A 84 -9.52 -0.21 -1.83
CA ALA A 84 -10.49 0.60 -1.09
C ALA A 84 -10.96 -0.21 0.13
N ILE A 85 -10.51 0.17 1.32
CA ILE A 85 -10.88 -0.51 2.58
C ILE A 85 -12.31 -0.12 2.96
N ARG A 86 -12.63 1.16 2.82
CA ARG A 86 -13.98 1.68 3.02
C ARG A 86 -14.41 2.48 1.80
N PRO A 87 -15.23 1.90 0.91
CA PRO A 87 -15.80 2.61 -0.22
C PRO A 87 -16.88 3.62 0.23
N ASP A 88 -17.34 4.44 -0.71
CA ASP A 88 -18.52 5.28 -0.49
C ASP A 88 -19.71 4.39 -0.06
N GLY A 89 -20.45 4.83 0.95
CA GLY A 89 -21.64 4.13 1.46
C GLY A 89 -22.79 4.08 0.47
#